data_AF-A0A7Y0FU72-F1
#
_entry.id   AF-A0A7Y0FU72-F1
#
_cell.length_a   1.000
_cell.length_b   1.000
_cell.length_c   1.000
_cell.angle_alpha   90.00
_cell.angle_beta   90.00
_cell.angle_gamma   90.00
#
_symmetry.space_group_name_H-M   'P 1'
#
loop_
_entity.id
_entity.type
_entity.pdbx_description
1 polymer ?
#
loop_
_entity_poly.entity_id
_entity_poly.type
_entity_poly.pdbx_seq_one_letter_code
_entity_poly.pdbx_strand_id
1 'polypeptide(L)'
;MKPYLAAAILFAAPVLTSSVALAQSPDIARTCEAVARNFEMVKAVKVGIVQSFPELKPPGARLTYSTRLDAKDEDIGDMIECQFKEATAPLTLVRFCLGTTCYSADEKNPEHRRRFEEAQSLLAREP
;
A
#
# COMPACT_ATOMS: atom_id res chain seq x y z
N MET A 1 -41.80 -42.68 -32.32
CA MET A 1 -41.97 -41.59 -31.34
C MET A 1 -40.61 -40.98 -31.06
N LYS A 2 -40.47 -39.66 -31.24
CA LYS A 2 -39.32 -38.76 -30.97
C LYS A 2 -37.95 -39.07 -31.61
N PRO A 3 -37.40 -38.05 -32.30
CA PRO A 3 -36.14 -37.51 -31.82
C PRO A 3 -36.26 -36.00 -31.54
N TYR A 4 -35.89 -35.57 -30.33
CA TYR A 4 -35.59 -34.17 -30.05
C TYR A 4 -34.07 -34.02 -29.98
N LEU A 5 -33.52 -33.38 -31.02
CA LEU A 5 -32.18 -32.82 -30.99
C LEU A 5 -32.24 -31.53 -30.15
N ALA A 6 -31.65 -31.56 -28.95
CA ALA A 6 -31.42 -30.36 -28.15
C ALA A 6 -30.00 -29.88 -28.41
N ALA A 7 -29.86 -28.84 -29.24
CA ALA A 7 -28.62 -28.10 -29.41
C ALA A 7 -28.42 -27.17 -28.21
N ALA A 8 -27.45 -27.48 -27.35
CA ALA A 8 -27.04 -26.61 -26.26
C ALA A 8 -26.06 -25.55 -26.79
N ILE A 9 -26.53 -24.31 -26.93
CA ILE A 9 -25.70 -23.15 -27.21
C ILE A 9 -25.00 -22.76 -25.90
N LEU A 10 -23.72 -23.07 -25.78
CA LEU A 10 -22.86 -22.62 -24.69
C LEU A 10 -22.61 -21.11 -24.84
N PHE A 11 -23.26 -20.31 -24.00
CA PHE A 11 -22.94 -18.90 -23.82
C PHE A 11 -21.53 -18.77 -23.23
N ALA A 12 -20.57 -18.37 -24.06
CA ALA A 12 -19.26 -17.91 -23.60
C ALA A 12 -19.40 -16.50 -23.01
N ALA A 13 -19.45 -16.40 -21.68
CA ALA A 13 -19.39 -15.13 -20.99
C ALA A 13 -17.96 -14.57 -21.07
N PRO A 14 -17.75 -13.32 -21.54
CA PRO A 14 -16.42 -12.70 -21.50
C PRO A 14 -16.05 -12.41 -20.05
N VAL A 15 -14.98 -13.04 -19.58
CA VAL A 15 -14.36 -12.74 -18.29
C VAL A 15 -13.69 -11.37 -18.43
N LEU A 16 -14.33 -10.33 -17.90
CA LEU A 16 -13.70 -9.02 -17.72
C LEU A 16 -12.59 -9.18 -16.68
N THR A 17 -11.38 -9.49 -17.12
CA THR A 17 -10.19 -9.44 -16.26
C THR A 17 -9.90 -7.97 -15.97
N SER A 18 -10.29 -7.49 -14.80
CA SER A 18 -9.97 -6.15 -14.31
C SER A 18 -8.45 -5.94 -14.33
N SER A 19 -7.98 -5.12 -15.27
CA SER A 19 -6.57 -4.81 -15.52
C SER A 19 -5.98 -3.82 -14.52
N VAL A 20 -6.23 -4.01 -13.22
CA VAL A 20 -5.65 -3.17 -12.13
C VAL A 20 -4.18 -3.58 -11.83
N ALA A 21 -3.70 -4.66 -12.44
CA ALA A 21 -2.47 -5.35 -12.03
C ALA A 21 -1.14 -4.77 -12.55
N LEU A 22 -1.11 -3.61 -13.23
CA LEU A 22 0.13 -3.07 -13.83
C LEU A 22 0.84 -1.97 -13.01
N ALA A 23 0.22 -1.42 -11.96
CA ALA A 23 0.85 -0.44 -11.06
C ALA A 23 1.23 -1.04 -9.68
N GLN A 24 0.91 -2.32 -9.43
CA GLN A 24 1.11 -2.93 -8.12
C GLN A 24 2.53 -3.47 -7.94
N SER A 25 3.33 -2.82 -7.09
CA SER A 25 4.61 -3.30 -6.58
C SER A 25 4.39 -3.80 -5.14
N PRO A 26 4.39 -5.14 -4.93
CA PRO A 26 4.16 -5.71 -3.60
C PRO A 26 5.19 -5.25 -2.58
N ASP A 27 6.44 -5.07 -2.99
CA ASP A 27 7.52 -4.68 -2.08
C ASP A 27 7.36 -3.22 -1.64
N ILE A 28 7.06 -2.30 -2.55
CA ILE A 28 6.78 -0.88 -2.20
C ILE A 28 5.57 -0.79 -1.25
N ALA A 29 4.52 -1.56 -1.52
CA ALA A 29 3.33 -1.60 -0.67
C ALA A 29 3.65 -2.14 0.74
N ARG A 30 4.32 -3.29 0.85
CA ARG A 30 4.69 -3.89 2.14
C ARG A 30 5.63 -2.98 2.94
N THR A 31 6.60 -2.34 2.29
CA THR A 31 7.49 -1.41 2.99
C THR A 31 6.72 -0.18 3.47
N CYS A 32 5.73 0.32 2.73
CA CYS A 32 4.89 1.41 3.22
C CYS A 32 3.99 1.00 4.39
N GLU A 33 3.46 -0.23 4.38
CA GLU A 33 2.75 -0.80 5.54
C GLU A 33 3.65 -0.89 6.78
N ALA A 34 4.92 -1.27 6.60
CA ALA A 34 5.89 -1.27 7.70
C ALA A 34 6.15 0.12 8.27
N VAL A 35 6.20 1.16 7.44
CA VAL A 35 6.26 2.55 7.92
C VAL A 35 5.05 2.86 8.80
N ALA A 36 3.84 2.50 8.36
CA ALA A 36 2.62 2.72 9.14
C ALA A 36 2.67 2.02 10.50
N ARG A 37 2.98 0.72 10.52
CA ARG A 37 3.12 -0.06 11.76
C ARG A 37 4.13 0.56 12.73
N ASN A 38 5.29 0.93 12.22
CA ASN A 38 6.38 1.51 13.01
C ASN A 38 6.00 2.88 13.58
N PHE A 39 5.37 3.72 12.76
CA PHE A 39 4.94 5.04 13.18
C PHE A 39 3.83 4.99 14.24
N GLU A 40 2.85 4.12 14.06
CA GLU A 40 1.75 3.88 15.00
C GLU A 40 2.19 3.10 16.24
N MET A 41 3.43 2.60 16.26
CA MET A 41 3.99 1.78 17.35
C MET A 41 3.18 0.51 17.64
N VAL A 42 2.63 -0.11 16.60
CA VAL A 42 1.83 -1.34 16.69
C VAL A 42 2.53 -2.52 16.01
N LYS A 43 2.17 -3.74 16.44
CA LYS A 43 2.73 -4.96 15.82
C LYS A 43 2.26 -5.16 14.39
N ALA A 44 1.00 -4.81 14.11
CA ALA A 44 0.35 -4.96 12.82
C ALA A 44 -0.71 -3.87 12.64
N VAL A 45 -1.04 -3.57 11.39
CA VAL A 45 -2.19 -2.74 10.99
C VAL A 45 -3.10 -3.58 10.11
N LYS A 46 -4.41 -3.32 10.13
CA LYS A 46 -5.32 -3.88 9.15
C LYS A 46 -5.28 -3.01 7.90
N VAL A 47 -4.70 -3.51 6.82
CA VAL A 47 -4.61 -2.80 5.53
C VAL A 47 -5.93 -2.90 4.77
N GLY A 48 -6.38 -1.77 4.21
CA GLY A 48 -7.53 -1.69 3.31
C GLY A 48 -7.09 -1.58 1.85
N ILE A 49 -7.41 -0.45 1.23
CA ILE A 49 -7.10 -0.19 -0.18
C ILE A 49 -5.60 0.13 -0.30
N VAL A 50 -4.92 -0.52 -1.25
CA VAL A 50 -3.50 -0.28 -1.54
C VAL A 50 -3.34 0.15 -2.99
N GLN A 51 -2.58 1.21 -3.18
CA GLN A 51 -2.15 1.69 -4.49
C GLN A 51 -0.64 1.92 -4.43
N SER A 52 0.10 1.33 -5.35
CA SER A 52 1.53 1.62 -5.51
C SER A 52 1.78 2.12 -6.91
N PHE A 53 2.93 2.77 -7.08
CA PHE A 53 3.31 3.43 -8.32
C PHE A 53 4.85 3.35 -8.48
N PRO A 54 5.41 2.18 -8.83
CA PRO A 54 6.86 2.00 -9.02
C PRO A 54 7.44 2.87 -10.15
N GLU A 55 6.62 3.33 -11.08
CA GLU A 55 7.01 4.15 -12.23
C GLU A 55 7.12 5.65 -11.92
N LEU A 56 6.56 6.12 -10.79
CA LEU A 56 6.66 7.51 -10.40
C LEU A 56 8.08 7.89 -9.95
N LYS A 57 8.34 9.20 -9.91
CA LYS A 57 9.62 9.77 -9.48
C LYS A 57 9.35 10.84 -8.41
N PRO A 58 9.51 10.53 -7.11
CA PRO A 58 9.91 9.24 -6.55
C PRO A 58 8.82 8.15 -6.66
N PRO A 59 9.20 6.85 -6.72
CA PRO A 59 8.26 5.75 -6.61
C PRO A 59 7.60 5.75 -5.23
N GLY A 60 6.38 5.22 -5.13
CA GLY A 60 5.66 5.29 -3.86
C GLY A 60 4.44 4.41 -3.77
N ALA A 61 3.82 4.42 -2.60
CA ALA A 61 2.54 3.79 -2.34
C ALA A 61 1.66 4.67 -1.46
N ARG A 62 0.36 4.50 -1.61
CA ARG A 62 -0.70 5.02 -0.76
C ARG A 62 -1.55 3.86 -0.31
N LEU A 63 -1.81 3.76 0.99
CA LEU A 63 -2.71 2.75 1.51
C LEU A 63 -3.60 3.31 2.60
N THR A 64 -4.78 2.71 2.75
CA THR A 64 -5.60 2.89 3.96
C THR A 64 -5.29 1.80 4.98
N TYR A 65 -5.38 2.14 6.26
CA TYR A 65 -5.17 1.20 7.34
C TYR A 65 -6.06 1.51 8.56
N SER A 66 -6.05 0.57 9.51
CA SER A 66 -6.54 0.79 10.87
C SER A 66 -5.60 0.11 11.86
N THR A 67 -5.39 0.73 13.01
CA THR A 67 -4.68 0.10 14.14
C THR A 67 -5.55 -0.93 14.89
N ARG A 68 -6.87 -0.94 14.63
CA ARG A 68 -7.79 -1.97 15.14
C ARG A 68 -7.83 -3.15 14.17
N LEU A 69 -7.28 -4.28 14.58
CA LEU A 69 -7.19 -5.48 13.73
C LEU A 69 -8.56 -6.14 13.45
N ASP A 70 -9.56 -5.85 14.27
CA ASP A 70 -10.95 -6.29 14.12
C ASP A 70 -11.85 -5.27 13.39
N ALA A 71 -11.29 -4.15 12.91
CA ALA A 71 -12.03 -3.14 12.14
C ALA A 71 -12.74 -3.78 10.94
N LYS A 72 -13.98 -3.37 10.65
CA LYS A 72 -14.64 -3.75 9.40
C LYS A 72 -14.05 -2.94 8.25
N ASP A 73 -14.24 -3.39 7.01
CA ASP A 73 -13.65 -2.72 5.84
C ASP A 73 -14.10 -1.25 5.71
N GLU A 74 -15.35 -0.98 6.10
CA GLU A 74 -15.95 0.37 6.19
C GLU A 74 -15.25 1.28 7.21
N ASP A 75 -14.61 0.69 8.22
CA ASP A 75 -13.95 1.39 9.32
C ASP A 75 -12.45 1.62 9.07
N ILE A 76 -11.91 1.18 7.93
CA ILE A 76 -10.50 1.37 7.56
C ILE A 76 -10.33 2.73 6.88
N GLY A 77 -10.12 3.77 7.70
CA GLY A 77 -10.09 5.16 7.26
C GLY A 77 -8.74 5.87 7.34
N ASP A 78 -7.81 5.41 8.17
CA ASP A 78 -6.49 6.05 8.28
C ASP A 78 -5.71 5.86 6.99
N MET A 79 -4.84 6.80 6.67
CA MET A 79 -4.17 6.84 5.38
C MET A 79 -2.72 7.22 5.52
N ILE A 80 -1.87 6.45 4.85
CA ILE A 80 -0.45 6.74 4.72
C ILE A 80 -0.05 6.78 3.25
N GLU A 81 0.85 7.70 2.93
CA GLU A 81 1.54 7.79 1.66
C GLU A 81 3.04 7.68 1.91
N CYS A 82 3.75 6.82 1.20
CA CYS A 82 5.19 6.66 1.29
C CYS A 82 5.84 6.88 -0.07
N GLN A 83 7.02 7.50 -0.06
CA GLN A 83 7.85 7.71 -1.23
C GLN A 83 9.23 7.14 -0.96
N PHE A 84 9.79 6.47 -1.96
CA PHE A 84 11.08 5.80 -1.89
C PHE A 84 12.04 6.38 -2.92
N LYS A 85 13.34 6.26 -2.65
CA LYS A 85 14.38 6.71 -3.57
C LYS A 85 14.38 5.90 -4.88
N GLU A 86 14.14 4.60 -4.77
CA GLU A 86 14.20 3.62 -5.86
C GLU A 86 12.98 2.69 -5.79
N ALA A 87 12.64 2.06 -6.91
CA ALA A 87 11.47 1.17 -7.01
C ALA A 87 11.79 -0.29 -6.67
N THR A 88 13.07 -0.59 -6.40
CA THR A 88 13.60 -1.93 -6.11
C THR A 88 14.35 -1.92 -4.79
N ALA A 89 14.44 -3.08 -4.14
CA ALA A 89 15.20 -3.22 -2.91
C ALA A 89 16.70 -2.91 -3.11
N PRO A 90 17.38 -2.32 -2.11
CA PRO A 90 16.85 -1.88 -0.82
C PRO A 90 16.05 -0.58 -0.91
N LEU A 91 14.78 -0.63 -0.49
CA LEU A 91 13.87 0.52 -0.56
C LEU A 91 14.24 1.54 0.52
N THR A 92 14.73 2.71 0.09
CA THR A 92 15.09 3.81 0.98
C THR A 92 13.95 4.83 1.05
N LEU A 93 13.35 5.01 2.23
CA LEU A 93 12.27 5.97 2.45
C LEU A 93 12.81 7.42 2.35
N VAL A 94 12.18 8.24 1.50
CA VAL A 94 12.56 9.66 1.33
C VAL A 94 11.52 10.61 1.91
N ARG A 95 10.26 10.19 1.95
CA ARG A 95 9.15 10.94 2.54
C ARG A 95 8.01 9.99 2.89
N PHE A 96 7.26 10.30 3.93
CA PHE A 96 5.94 9.74 4.12
C PHE A 96 4.97 10.78 4.69
N CYS A 97 3.67 10.57 4.48
CA CYS A 97 2.61 11.42 5.02
C CYS A 97 1.56 10.55 5.71
N LEU A 98 1.17 10.91 6.94
CA LEU A 98 -0.02 10.37 7.61
C LEU A 98 -1.12 11.41 7.53
N GLY A 99 -2.19 11.09 6.79
CA GLY A 99 -3.21 12.05 6.43
C GLY A 99 -2.60 13.29 5.77
N THR A 100 -2.69 14.44 6.43
CA THR A 100 -2.17 15.73 5.92
C THR A 100 -0.78 16.08 6.45
N THR A 101 -0.24 15.31 7.39
CA THR A 101 1.06 15.60 8.01
C THR A 101 2.15 14.78 7.34
N CYS A 102 3.21 15.45 6.89
CA CYS A 102 4.31 14.81 6.19
C CYS A 102 5.63 14.90 6.95
N TYR A 103 6.49 13.93 6.67
CA TYR A 103 7.74 13.65 7.35
C TYR A 103 8.82 13.37 6.30
N SER A 104 9.92 14.11 6.37
CA SER A 104 11.09 13.97 5.48
C SER A 104 12.34 14.58 6.11
N ALA A 105 13.51 14.32 5.52
CA ALA A 105 14.80 14.82 6.01
C ALA A 105 14.89 16.36 5.98
N ASP A 106 14.17 16.99 5.07
CA ASP A 106 14.14 18.44 4.83
C ASP A 106 13.01 19.15 5.58
N GLU A 107 12.24 18.45 6.41
CA GLU A 107 11.11 19.01 7.15
C GLU A 107 11.59 20.11 8.12
N LYS A 108 10.88 21.24 8.17
CA LYS A 108 11.26 22.39 9.00
C LYS A 108 11.01 22.12 10.47
N ASN A 109 9.93 21.40 10.79
CA ASN A 109 9.64 20.98 12.14
C ASN A 109 10.67 19.93 12.61
N PRO A 110 11.49 20.23 13.64
CA PRO A 110 12.51 19.29 14.12
C PRO A 110 11.92 17.99 14.67
N GLU A 111 10.69 18.02 15.19
CA GLU A 111 10.01 16.80 15.65
C GLU A 111 9.65 15.90 14.47
N HIS A 112 9.05 16.46 13.42
CA HIS A 112 8.70 15.67 12.23
C HIS A 112 9.94 15.09 11.55
N ARG A 113 11.03 15.87 11.48
CA ARG A 113 12.31 15.38 10.98
C ARG A 113 12.86 14.23 11.82
N ARG A 114 12.79 14.33 13.16
CA ARG A 114 13.16 13.22 14.05
C ARG A 114 12.30 11.98 13.81
N ARG A 115 10.98 12.12 13.69
CA ARG A 115 10.07 11.00 13.39
C ARG A 115 10.41 10.32 12.06
N PHE A 116 10.85 11.10 11.08
CA PHE A 116 11.32 10.56 9.81
C PHE A 116 12.62 9.75 9.95
N GLU A 117 13.59 10.25 10.72
CA GLU A 117 14.85 9.55 11.01
C GLU A 117 14.61 8.25 11.80
N GLU A 118 13.66 8.26 12.74
CA GLU A 118 13.19 7.08 13.47
C GLU A 118 12.62 6.03 12.49
N ALA A 119 11.72 6.43 11.59
CA ALA A 119 11.11 5.54 10.61
C ALA A 119 12.14 4.90 9.67
N GLN A 120 13.10 5.69 9.15
CA GLN A 120 14.21 5.15 8.34
C GLN A 120 15.06 4.15 9.13
N SER A 121 15.39 4.48 10.39
CA SER A 121 16.21 3.62 11.24
C SER A 121 15.53 2.29 11.56
N LEU A 122 14.21 2.27 11.67
CA LEU A 122 13.43 1.06 11.88
C LEU A 122 13.34 0.22 10.61
N LEU A 123 13.06 0.84 9.45
CA LEU A 123 13.02 0.13 8.17
C LEU A 123 14.36 -0.53 7.83
N ALA A 124 15.49 0.13 8.09
CA ALA A 124 16.82 -0.43 7.85
C ALA A 124 17.15 -1.68 8.71
N ARG A 125 16.32 -1.98 9.71
CA ARG A 125 16.45 -3.13 10.61
C ARG A 125 15.38 -4.18 10.41
N GLU A 126 14.35 -3.92 9.60
CA GLU A 126 13.38 -4.95 9.26
C GLU A 126 14.09 -6.02 8.40
N PRO A 127 13.88 -7.33 8.71
CA PRO A 127 14.58 -8.44 8.08
C PRO A 127 14.16 -8.71 6.63
#